data_AF-A0A3D4UHB3-F1
#
_entry.id   AF-A0A3D4UHB3-F1
#
_cell.length_a   1.000
_cell.length_b   1.000
_cell.length_c   1.000
_cell.angle_alpha   90.00
_cell.angle_beta   90.00
_cell.angle_gamma   90.00
#
_symmetry.space_group_name_H-M   'P 1'
#
loop_
_entity.id
_entity.type
_entity.pdbx_description
1 polymer ?
#
loop_
_entity_poly.entity_id
_entity_poly.type
_entity_poly.pdbx_seq_one_letter_code
_entity_poly.pdbx_strand_id
1 'polypeptide(L)'
;MQTRFFADRSRPCPLRVVLPVVLAALPLCLVGCQKTALRPDDTRSQFDRYDQSRSQRAQPFLEDEFGRRTPNLKARLLVSDE
;
A
#
# COMPACT_ATOMS: atom_id res chain seq x y z
N MET A 1 -51.72 31.52 -19.39
CA MET A 1 -50.32 31.53 -19.85
C MET A 1 -49.41 31.71 -18.64
N GLN A 2 -48.81 30.63 -18.13
CA GLN A 2 -47.81 30.68 -17.05
C GLN A 2 -46.42 30.67 -17.68
N THR A 3 -45.67 31.76 -17.55
CA THR A 3 -44.25 31.81 -17.88
C THR A 3 -43.46 31.35 -16.65
N ARG A 4 -43.01 30.09 -16.67
CA ARG A 4 -41.99 29.62 -15.73
C ARG A 4 -40.67 30.27 -16.12
N PHE A 5 -40.27 31.31 -15.38
CA PHE A 5 -38.91 31.83 -15.39
C PHE A 5 -38.01 30.71 -14.85
N PHE A 6 -37.32 30.05 -15.78
CA PHE A 6 -36.33 29.01 -15.52
C PHE A 6 -35.19 29.65 -14.71
N ALA A 7 -35.10 29.30 -13.43
CA ALA A 7 -33.94 29.63 -12.62
C ALA A 7 -32.70 28.97 -13.26
N ASP A 8 -31.78 29.81 -13.73
CA ASP A 8 -30.52 29.37 -14.33
C ASP A 8 -29.67 28.64 -13.28
N ARG A 9 -29.73 27.30 -13.32
CA ARG A 9 -29.04 26.36 -12.43
C ARG A 9 -27.70 25.90 -13.02
N SER A 10 -27.02 26.73 -13.82
CA SER A 10 -25.95 26.24 -14.72
C SER A 10 -24.51 26.58 -14.32
N ARG A 11 -24.24 27.26 -13.20
CA ARG A 11 -22.86 27.50 -12.74
C ARG A 11 -22.53 26.68 -11.50
N PRO A 12 -21.93 25.48 -11.64
CA PRO A 12 -21.35 24.82 -10.49
C PRO A 12 -20.15 25.66 -10.03
N CYS A 13 -20.24 26.27 -8.83
CA CYS A 13 -19.06 26.79 -8.16
C CYS A 13 -18.01 25.68 -8.10
N PRO A 14 -16.73 25.94 -8.45
CA PRO A 14 -15.71 24.90 -8.51
C PRO A 14 -15.56 24.17 -7.16
N LEU A 15 -15.85 24.86 -6.05
CA LEU A 15 -15.83 24.31 -4.70
C LEU A 15 -16.79 23.12 -4.48
N ARG A 16 -17.97 23.12 -5.13
CA ARG A 16 -18.99 22.08 -4.94
C ARG A 16 -18.67 20.78 -5.69
N VAL A 17 -17.81 20.85 -6.71
CA VAL A 17 -17.36 19.69 -7.49
C VAL A 17 -16.04 19.15 -6.93
N VAL A 18 -15.16 20.02 -6.45
CA VAL A 18 -13.84 19.62 -5.92
C VAL A 18 -13.96 18.82 -4.62
N LEU A 19 -14.84 19.22 -3.70
CA LEU A 19 -15.00 18.54 -2.40
C LEU A 19 -15.33 17.04 -2.52
N PRO A 20 -16.37 16.60 -3.28
CA PRO A 20 -16.67 15.17 -3.40
C PRO A 20 -15.57 14.39 -4.14
N VAL A 21 -14.86 15.02 -5.08
CA VAL A 21 -13.75 14.38 -5.81
C VAL A 21 -12.56 14.12 -4.87
N VAL A 22 -12.21 15.08 -4.02
CA VAL A 22 -11.12 14.92 -3.03
C VAL A 22 -11.50 13.87 -1.98
N LEU A 23 -12.75 13.88 -1.50
CA LEU A 23 -13.22 12.91 -0.51
C LEU A 23 -13.25 11.48 -1.08
N ALA A 24 -13.61 11.33 -2.36
CA ALA A 24 -13.59 10.05 -3.06
C ALA A 24 -12.17 9.55 -3.37
N ALA A 25 -11.18 10.44 -3.49
CA ALA A 25 -9.79 10.08 -3.75
C ALA A 25 -9.04 9.57 -2.51
N LEU A 26 -9.41 10.00 -1.30
CA LEU A 26 -8.76 9.62 -0.05
C LEU A 26 -8.66 8.09 0.19
N PRO A 27 -9.72 7.27 0.01
CA PRO A 27 -9.64 5.84 0.27
C PRO A 27 -8.77 5.08 -0.74
N LEU A 28 -8.56 5.59 -1.96
CA LEU A 28 -7.71 4.95 -2.97
C LEU A 28 -6.23 4.93 -2.54
N CYS A 29 -5.78 5.94 -1.80
CA CYS A 29 -4.42 5.99 -1.26
C CYS A 29 -4.16 4.91 -0.19
N LEU A 30 -5.19 4.43 0.51
CA LEU A 30 -5.05 3.44 1.57
C LEU A 30 -4.91 2.01 1.04
N VAL A 31 -5.29 1.74 -0.22
CA VAL A 31 -5.16 0.41 -0.84
C VAL A 31 -3.72 0.13 -1.27
N GLY A 32 -2.92 1.16 -1.57
CA GLY A 32 -1.52 1.01 -2.01
C GLY A 32 -0.55 0.59 -0.91
N CYS A 33 -0.82 0.92 0.35
CA CYS A 33 0.09 0.63 1.48
C CYS A 33 -0.09 -0.76 2.09
N GLN A 34 -1.03 -1.58 1.62
CA GLN A 34 -1.32 -2.89 2.21
C GLN A 34 -0.42 -4.03 1.71
N LYS A 35 0.47 -3.78 0.74
CA LYS A 35 1.41 -4.82 0.33
C LYS A 35 2.52 -4.96 1.38
N THR A 36 2.36 -5.93 2.27
CA THR A 36 3.38 -6.28 3.25
C THR A 36 4.65 -6.69 2.50
N ALA A 37 5.77 -6.04 2.82
CA ALA A 37 7.03 -6.14 2.05
C ALA A 37 7.66 -7.56 2.01
N LEU A 38 7.10 -8.53 2.73
CA LEU A 38 7.65 -9.88 2.93
C LEU A 38 6.55 -10.95 2.86
N ARG A 39 5.55 -10.76 1.98
CA ARG A 39 4.49 -11.76 1.83
C ARG A 39 5.06 -13.11 1.38
N PRO A 40 4.56 -14.25 1.91
CA PRO A 40 5.02 -15.57 1.47
C PRO A 40 4.76 -15.81 -0.02
N ASP A 41 3.75 -15.13 -0.57
CA ASP A 41 3.36 -15.20 -1.98
C ASP A 41 4.04 -14.14 -2.86
N ASP A 42 4.94 -13.31 -2.31
CA ASP A 42 5.60 -12.30 -3.14
C ASP A 42 6.49 -12.96 -4.20
N THR A 43 6.49 -12.36 -5.39
CA THR A 43 7.29 -12.84 -6.53
C THR A 43 8.75 -12.93 -6.13
N ARG A 44 9.24 -14.18 -6.11
CA ARG A 44 10.61 -14.55 -5.71
C ARG A 44 11.64 -13.63 -6.36
N SER A 45 12.43 -12.96 -5.53
CA SER A 45 13.56 -12.18 -6.02
C SER A 45 14.59 -13.12 -6.68
N GLN A 46 15.41 -12.61 -7.59
CA GLN A 46 16.50 -13.41 -8.17
C GLN A 46 17.49 -13.88 -7.09
N PHE A 47 17.64 -13.08 -6.03
CA PHE A 47 18.50 -13.39 -4.88
C PHE A 47 17.93 -14.53 -4.03
N ASP A 48 16.61 -14.61 -3.84
CA ASP A 48 15.97 -15.71 -3.08
C ASP A 48 16.31 -17.09 -3.67
N ARG A 49 16.39 -17.21 -5.00
CA ARG A 49 16.79 -18.47 -5.65
C ARG A 49 18.25 -18.80 -5.40
N TYR A 50 19.11 -17.80 -5.47
CA TYR A 50 20.54 -17.96 -5.22
C TYR A 50 20.80 -18.39 -3.78
N ASP A 51 20.21 -17.72 -2.80
CA ASP A 51 20.35 -18.04 -1.38
C ASP A 51 19.78 -19.43 -1.07
N GLN A 52 18.66 -19.79 -1.69
CA GLN A 52 18.08 -21.13 -1.59
C GLN A 52 19.04 -22.21 -2.08
N SER A 53 19.77 -21.98 -3.18
CA SER A 53 20.75 -22.95 -3.70
C SER A 53 21.92 -23.19 -2.74
N ARG A 54 22.22 -22.19 -1.89
CA ARG A 54 23.28 -22.26 -0.88
C ARG A 54 22.78 -22.58 0.51
N SER A 55 21.50 -22.94 0.68
CA SER A 55 20.86 -23.14 1.98
C SER A 55 20.95 -21.92 2.94
N GLN A 56 21.14 -20.71 2.40
CA GLN A 56 21.27 -19.45 3.15
C GLN A 56 19.95 -18.65 3.19
N ARG A 57 18.84 -19.27 2.81
CA ARG A 57 17.55 -18.60 2.75
C ARG A 57 17.05 -18.24 4.15
N ALA A 58 17.00 -16.94 4.46
CA ALA A 58 16.43 -16.44 5.70
C ALA A 58 14.89 -16.60 5.72
N GLN A 59 14.34 -16.94 6.90
CA GLN A 59 12.90 -16.99 7.10
C GLN A 59 12.30 -15.58 6.96
N PRO A 60 11.16 -15.40 6.26
CA PRO A 60 10.56 -14.08 6.05
C PRO A 60 10.03 -13.43 7.34
N PHE A 61 9.61 -14.25 8.31
CA PHE A 61 9.08 -13.80 9.60
C PHE A 61 9.83 -14.51 10.73
N LEU A 62 9.98 -13.82 11.86
CA LEU A 62 10.44 -14.37 13.13
C LEU A 62 9.31 -14.26 14.15
N GLU A 63 9.19 -15.26 15.00
CA GLU A 63 8.28 -15.23 16.14
C GLU A 63 9.00 -14.58 17.32
N ASP A 64 8.38 -13.54 17.88
CA ASP A 64 8.87 -12.86 19.09
C ASP A 64 8.54 -13.67 20.35
N GLU A 65 9.13 -13.31 21.49
CA GLU A 65 8.92 -13.89 22.82
C GLU A 65 7.43 -13.92 23.22
N PHE A 66 6.63 -13.01 22.66
CA PHE A 66 5.18 -12.90 22.88
C PHE A 66 4.33 -13.63 21.82
N GLY A 67 4.95 -14.49 20.99
CA GLY A 67 4.28 -15.23 19.92
C GLY A 67 3.80 -14.37 18.76
N ARG A 68 4.27 -13.11 18.65
CA ARG A 68 3.90 -12.21 17.56
C ARG A 68 4.84 -12.41 16.37
N ARG A 69 4.27 -12.54 15.16
CA ARG A 69 5.04 -12.64 13.93
C ARG A 69 5.52 -11.27 13.49
N THR A 70 6.84 -11.09 13.46
CA THR A 70 7.48 -9.85 13.00
C THR A 70 8.28 -10.09 11.72
N PRO A 71 8.34 -9.11 10.80
CA PRO A 71 9.11 -9.25 9.58
C PRO A 71 10.62 -9.32 9.88
N ASN A 72 11.31 -10.28 9.26
CA ASN A 72 12.75 -10.47 9.45
C ASN A 72 13.56 -9.53 8.55
N LEU A 73 13.67 -8.26 8.96
CA LEU A 73 14.40 -7.23 8.21
C LEU A 73 15.92 -7.27 8.44
N LYS A 74 16.37 -7.73 9.61
CA LYS A 74 17.79 -7.75 9.99
C LYS A 74 18.64 -8.59 9.05
N ALA A 75 18.16 -9.79 8.72
CA ALA A 75 18.86 -10.69 7.81
C ALA A 75 18.96 -10.16 6.37
N ARG A 76 18.23 -9.08 6.02
CA ARG A 76 18.17 -8.53 4.66
C ARG A 76 18.81 -7.15 4.51
N LEU A 77 18.84 -6.35 5.58
CA LEU A 77 19.32 -4.96 5.55
C LEU A 77 20.69 -4.75 6.19
N LEU A 78 21.17 -5.69 7.01
CA LEU A 78 22.52 -5.61 7.55
C LEU A 78 23.49 -6.19 6.52
N VAL A 79 24.03 -5.32 5.65
CA VAL A 79 25.37 -5.53 5.12
C VAL A 79 26.29 -5.39 6.33
N SER A 80 27.11 -6.40 6.60
CA SER A 80 28.09 -6.36 7.68
C SER A 80 29.05 -5.20 7.42
N ASP A 81 28.89 -4.09 8.13
CA ASP A 81 29.95 -3.09 8.29
C ASP A 81 30.98 -3.69 9.27
N GLU A 82 31.90 -4.52 8.75
CA GLU A 82 33.17 -4.87 9.39
C GLU A 82 34.32 -4.63 8.42
#